data_AF-A0A945A920-F1
#
_entry.id   AF-A0A945A920-F1
#
_cell.length_a   1.000
_cell.length_b   1.000
_cell.length_c   1.000
_cell.angle_alpha   90.00
_cell.angle_beta   90.00
_cell.angle_gamma   90.00
#
_symmetry.space_group_name_H-M   'P 1'
#
loop_
_entity.id
_entity.type
_entity.pdbx_description
1 polymer ?
#
loop_
_entity_poly.entity_id
_entity_poly.type
_entity_poly.pdbx_seq_one_letter_code
_entity_poly.pdbx_strand_id
1 'polypeptide(L)'
;VRSGLRITKNAVPIVTGGGENMVPYYYLAGAVGFTTGMANITLKESIALHNAAIKSQWTKAMIWRDYFEPLTESRRTIGNAMLKSGLEMMGLAGGPIRASGKQLDASERRKVRRLLKTQKLL
;
A
#
# COMPACT_ATOMS: atom_id res chain seq x y z
N VAL A 1 4.28 14.03 12.18
CA VAL A 1 5.56 13.34 12.42
C VAL A 1 6.55 14.22 13.19
N ARG A 2 7.08 15.30 12.62
CA ARG A 2 8.07 16.19 13.30
C ARG A 2 7.67 16.66 14.71
N SER A 3 6.43 17.09 14.92
CA SER A 3 5.93 17.49 16.25
C SER A 3 5.98 16.33 17.25
N GLY A 4 5.64 15.11 16.81
CA GLY A 4 5.70 13.90 17.62
C GLY A 4 7.13 13.57 18.04
N LEU A 5 8.07 13.58 17.09
CA LEU A 5 9.50 13.37 17.36
C LEU A 5 10.05 14.38 18.39
N ARG A 6 9.65 15.66 18.28
CA ARG A 6 10.03 16.71 19.23
C ARG A 6 9.49 16.43 20.63
N ILE A 7 8.20 16.11 20.74
CA ILE A 7 7.54 15.87 22.03
C ILE A 7 8.15 14.65 22.73
N THR A 8 8.47 13.60 21.97
CA THR A 8 8.99 12.35 22.54
C THR A 8 10.51 12.34 22.64
N LYS A 9 11.21 13.40 22.19
CA LYS A 9 12.68 13.45 22.09
C LYS A 9 13.24 12.21 21.37
N ASN A 10 12.57 11.78 20.30
CA ASN A 10 12.86 10.56 19.53
C ASN A 10 12.75 9.24 20.31
N ALA A 11 12.20 9.22 21.53
CA ALA A 11 12.06 8.00 22.33
C ALA A 11 10.97 7.05 21.81
N VAL A 12 10.06 7.54 20.95
CA VAL A 12 8.94 6.75 20.42
C VAL A 12 9.04 6.68 18.89
N PRO A 13 9.05 5.47 18.30
CA PRO A 13 9.02 5.32 16.85
C PRO A 13 7.68 5.81 16.28
N ILE A 14 7.74 6.69 15.28
CA ILE A 14 6.55 7.17 14.58
C ILE A 14 6.31 6.29 13.35
N VAL A 15 5.24 5.50 13.39
CA VAL A 15 4.74 4.66 12.30
C VAL A 15 3.49 5.31 11.70
N THR A 16 3.39 5.41 10.37
CA THR A 16 2.31 6.15 9.70
C THR A 16 1.32 5.26 8.96
N GLY A 17 0.06 5.71 8.89
CA GLY A 17 -1.07 4.94 8.33
C GLY A 17 -1.58 5.41 6.97
N GLY A 18 -0.86 6.28 6.26
CA GLY A 18 -1.37 6.93 5.05
C GLY A 18 -1.26 6.14 3.75
N GLY A 19 -0.82 4.88 3.81
CA GLY A 19 -0.57 4.05 2.62
C GLY A 19 0.79 4.30 1.96
N GLU A 20 1.13 3.44 1.00
CA GLU A 20 2.41 3.40 0.30
C GLU A 20 2.72 4.72 -0.42
N ASN A 21 1.70 5.33 -1.04
CA ASN A 21 1.89 6.55 -1.80
C ASN A 21 2.26 7.78 -0.94
N MET A 22 2.12 7.67 0.39
CA MET A 22 2.49 8.71 1.34
C MET A 22 3.83 8.45 2.05
N VAL A 23 4.43 7.27 1.85
CA VAL A 23 5.64 6.84 2.55
C VAL A 23 6.81 7.82 2.38
N PRO A 24 7.16 8.30 1.17
CA PRO A 24 8.31 9.21 1.02
C PRO A 24 8.17 10.48 1.86
N TYR A 25 6.97 11.05 1.92
CA TYR A 25 6.72 12.30 2.65
C TYR A 25 6.79 12.09 4.17
N TYR A 26 6.23 10.99 4.67
CA TYR A 26 6.28 10.69 6.10
C TYR A 26 7.70 10.37 6.56
N TYR A 27 8.47 9.62 5.77
CA TYR A 27 9.85 9.28 6.09
C TYR A 27 10.75 10.51 6.03
N LEU A 28 10.55 11.39 5.04
CA LEU A 28 11.21 12.71 5.00
C LEU A 28 10.88 13.57 6.23
N ALA A 29 9.69 13.40 6.80
CA ALA A 29 9.28 14.06 8.03
C ALA A 29 9.78 13.35 9.31
N GLY A 30 10.48 12.22 9.19
CA GLY A 30 11.12 11.45 10.27
C GLY A 30 10.34 10.22 10.75
N ALA A 31 9.38 9.72 9.97
CA ALA A 31 8.74 8.44 10.27
C ALA A 31 9.73 7.30 10.02
N VAL A 32 9.63 6.24 10.81
CA VAL A 32 10.53 5.07 10.73
C VAL A 32 9.80 3.81 10.26
N GLY A 33 8.48 3.90 10.09
CA GLY A 33 7.62 2.79 9.72
C GLY A 33 6.35 3.28 9.02
N PHE A 34 5.69 2.38 8.29
CA PHE A 34 4.32 2.59 7.82
C PHE A 34 3.53 1.29 7.90
N THR A 35 2.21 1.40 8.01
CA THR A 35 1.31 0.25 7.92
C THR A 35 0.89 0.03 6.48
N THR A 36 0.77 -1.21 6.05
CA THR A 36 0.37 -1.56 4.68
C THR A 36 -0.69 -2.64 4.67
N GLY A 37 -1.76 -2.39 3.91
CA GLY A 37 -2.67 -3.45 3.48
C GLY A 37 -2.32 -3.98 2.09
N MET A 38 -1.64 -3.19 1.26
CA MET A 38 -1.29 -3.59 -0.11
C MET A 38 -0.28 -4.74 -0.12
N ALA A 39 0.56 -4.87 0.91
CA ALA A 39 1.53 -5.95 1.06
C ALA A 39 0.93 -7.37 1.00
N ASN A 40 -0.39 -7.54 1.16
CA ASN A 40 -1.06 -8.82 0.87
C ASN A 40 -0.86 -9.27 -0.59
N ILE A 41 -0.73 -8.33 -1.52
CA ILE A 41 -0.55 -8.59 -2.95
C ILE A 41 0.75 -7.97 -3.52
N THR A 42 1.41 -7.06 -2.79
CA THR A 42 2.63 -6.34 -3.23
C THR A 42 3.75 -6.35 -2.18
N LEU A 43 3.97 -7.46 -1.47
CA LEU A 43 4.91 -7.52 -0.35
C LEU A 43 6.32 -7.05 -0.75
N LYS A 44 6.84 -7.54 -1.88
CA LYS A 44 8.20 -7.25 -2.35
C LYS A 44 8.39 -5.77 -2.66
N GLU A 45 7.41 -5.17 -3.32
CA GLU A 45 7.40 -3.76 -3.70
C GLU A 45 7.26 -2.85 -2.46
N SER A 46 6.46 -3.27 -1.48
CA SER A 46 6.29 -2.53 -0.22
C SER A 46 7.61 -2.50 0.58
N ILE A 47 8.34 -3.62 0.60
CA ILE A 47 9.67 -3.72 1.20
C ILE A 47 10.67 -2.85 0.41
N ALA A 48 10.60 -2.85 -0.92
CA ALA A 48 11.49 -2.04 -1.75
C ALA A 48 11.28 -0.53 -1.51
N LEU A 49 10.02 -0.10 -1.38
CA LEU A 49 9.66 1.26 -0.98
C LEU A 49 10.20 1.61 0.41
N HIS A 50 9.97 0.74 1.41
CA HIS A 50 10.51 0.93 2.76
C HIS A 50 12.03 1.12 2.75
N ASN A 51 12.73 0.22 2.07
CA ASN A 51 14.19 0.23 1.98
C ASN A 51 14.73 1.47 1.27
N ALA A 52 14.06 1.95 0.23
CA ALA A 52 14.43 3.19 -0.43
C ALA A 52 14.23 4.40 0.51
N ALA A 53 13.08 4.46 1.19
CA ALA A 53 12.74 5.58 2.06
C ALA A 53 13.62 5.64 3.33
N ILE A 54 13.88 4.51 4.00
CA ILE A 54 14.71 4.48 5.22
C ILE A 54 16.19 4.79 4.94
N LYS A 55 16.66 4.53 3.71
CA LYS A 55 18.01 4.88 3.24
C LYS A 55 18.07 6.27 2.60
N SER A 56 17.02 7.08 2.72
CA SER A 56 16.91 8.42 2.13
C SER A 56 17.13 8.45 0.60
N GLN A 57 16.84 7.36 -0.11
CA GLN A 57 16.95 7.26 -1.57
C GLN A 57 15.69 7.84 -2.22
N TRP A 58 15.47 9.15 -2.04
CA TRP A 58 14.19 9.80 -2.35
C TRP A 58 13.72 9.62 -3.79
N THR A 59 14.62 9.71 -4.77
CA THR A 59 14.27 9.46 -6.18
C THR A 59 13.70 8.05 -6.37
N LYS A 60 14.32 7.03 -5.77
CA LYS A 60 13.81 5.64 -5.84
C LYS A 60 12.51 5.48 -5.06
N ALA A 61 12.40 6.13 -3.90
CA ALA A 61 11.17 6.10 -3.11
C ALA A 61 9.99 6.73 -3.87
N MET A 62 10.24 7.80 -4.63
CA MET A 62 9.23 8.44 -5.49
C MET A 62 8.81 7.54 -6.66
N ILE A 63 9.75 6.84 -7.30
CA ILE A 63 9.40 5.83 -8.33
C ILE A 63 8.47 4.75 -7.76
N TRP A 64 8.78 4.24 -6.57
CA TRP A 64 7.90 3.27 -5.89
C TRP A 64 6.56 3.88 -5.49
N ARG A 65 6.55 5.12 -5.00
CA ARG A 65 5.31 5.84 -4.72
C ARG A 65 4.40 5.90 -5.94
N ASP A 66 4.95 6.20 -7.11
CA ASP A 66 4.19 6.30 -8.35
C ASP A 66 3.70 4.94 -8.85
N TYR A 67 4.48 3.88 -8.66
CA TYR A 67 4.03 2.50 -8.85
C TYR A 67 2.77 2.18 -8.01
N PHE A 68 2.76 2.62 -6.75
CA PHE A 68 1.66 2.37 -5.82
C PHE A 68 0.42 3.25 -6.01
N GLU A 69 0.54 4.37 -6.73
CA GLU A 69 -0.55 5.34 -6.87
C GLU A 69 -1.84 4.74 -7.47
N PRO A 70 -1.83 4.07 -8.63
CA PRO A 70 -3.05 3.50 -9.19
C PRO A 70 -3.63 2.34 -8.34
N LEU A 71 -2.79 1.61 -7.60
CA LEU A 71 -3.24 0.61 -6.63
C LEU A 71 -3.97 1.26 -5.45
N THR A 72 -3.41 2.36 -4.94
CA THR A 72 -4.00 3.15 -3.85
C THR A 72 -5.34 3.74 -4.27
N GLU A 73 -5.42 4.32 -5.47
CA GLU A 73 -6.66 4.87 -6.01
C GLU A 73 -7.72 3.78 -6.24
N SER A 74 -7.32 2.62 -6.76
CA SER A 74 -8.23 1.47 -6.88
C SER A 74 -8.75 1.00 -5.52
N ARG A 75 -7.90 0.95 -4.49
CA ARG A 75 -8.33 0.58 -3.14
C ARG A 75 -9.21 1.65 -2.51
N ARG A 76 -8.97 2.94 -2.77
CA ARG A 76 -9.80 4.05 -2.27
C ARG A 76 -11.24 3.96 -2.81
N THR A 77 -11.38 3.59 -4.08
CA THR A 77 -12.69 3.52 -4.77
C THR A 77 -13.43 2.21 -4.51
N ILE A 78 -12.74 1.08 -4.53
CA ILE A 78 -13.37 -0.26 -4.44
C ILE A 78 -13.41 -0.78 -3.00
N GLY A 79 -12.47 -0.33 -2.16
CA GLY A 79 -12.29 -0.77 -0.77
C GLY A 79 -11.52 -2.09 -0.65
N ASN A 80 -11.57 -2.71 0.53
CA ASN A 80 -10.81 -3.94 0.83
C ASN A 80 -11.22 -5.16 -0.03
N ALA A 81 -12.39 -5.12 -0.69
CA ALA A 81 -12.79 -6.13 -1.65
C ALA A 81 -11.80 -6.23 -2.84
N MET A 82 -11.13 -5.13 -3.18
CA MET A 82 -10.05 -5.10 -4.17
C MET A 82 -8.91 -6.05 -3.81
N LEU A 83 -8.41 -5.96 -2.57
CA LEU A 83 -7.30 -6.80 -2.10
C LEU A 83 -7.71 -8.27 -2.03
N LYS A 84 -8.91 -8.53 -1.50
CA LYS A 84 -9.47 -9.87 -1.37
C LYS A 84 -9.62 -10.56 -2.73
N SER A 85 -10.23 -9.89 -3.70
CA SER A 85 -10.31 -10.44 -5.05
C SER A 85 -8.96 -10.49 -5.76
N GLY A 86 -8.02 -9.60 -5.44
CA GLY A 86 -6.63 -9.68 -5.92
C GLY A 86 -5.94 -10.97 -5.48
N LEU A 87 -6.05 -11.32 -4.19
CA LEU A 87 -5.56 -12.59 -3.65
C LEU A 87 -6.15 -13.79 -4.42
N GLU A 88 -7.46 -13.81 -4.66
CA GLU A 88 -8.10 -14.88 -5.45
C GLU A 88 -7.57 -14.95 -6.89
N MET A 89 -7.31 -13.81 -7.53
CA MET A 89 -6.74 -13.78 -8.88
C MET A 89 -5.31 -14.33 -8.93
N MET A 90 -4.57 -14.23 -7.81
CA MET A 90 -3.23 -14.79 -7.63
C MET A 90 -3.26 -16.26 -7.17
N GLY A 91 -4.44 -16.88 -7.07
CA GLY A 91 -4.61 -18.26 -6.60
C GLY A 91 -4.57 -18.42 -5.08
N LEU A 92 -4.72 -17.34 -4.32
CA LEU A 92 -4.72 -17.32 -2.85
C LEU A 92 -6.14 -17.14 -2.28
N ALA A 93 -6.32 -17.45 -1.00
CA ALA A 93 -7.61 -17.31 -0.33
C ALA A 93 -7.95 -15.84 0.02
N GLY A 94 -8.80 -15.21 -0.79
CA GLY A 94 -9.38 -13.89 -0.50
C GLY A 94 -10.71 -13.98 0.23
N GLY A 95 -11.75 -14.47 -0.44
CA GLY A 95 -13.11 -14.56 0.07
C GLY A 95 -13.83 -13.20 0.16
N PRO A 96 -15.15 -13.21 0.45
CA PRO A 96 -15.94 -11.99 0.59
C PRO A 96 -15.56 -11.17 1.83
N ILE A 97 -15.95 -9.90 1.86
CA ILE A 97 -15.87 -9.08 3.08
C ILE A 97 -16.88 -9.59 4.10
N ARG A 98 -16.42 -10.06 5.27
CA ARG A 98 -17.27 -10.71 6.28
C ARG A 98 -18.51 -9.90 6.68
N ALA A 99 -18.35 -8.60 6.96
CA ALA A 99 -19.43 -7.77 7.50
C ALA A 99 -20.53 -7.46 6.48
N SER A 100 -20.20 -7.38 5.18
CA SER A 100 -21.13 -6.96 4.13
C SER A 100 -21.40 -8.01 3.07
N GLY A 101 -20.67 -9.13 3.08
CA GLY A 101 -20.64 -10.10 1.99
C GLY A 101 -20.05 -9.56 0.69
N LYS A 102 -19.55 -8.30 0.66
CA LYS A 102 -19.14 -7.64 -0.58
C LYS A 102 -18.07 -8.45 -1.31
N GLN A 103 -18.35 -8.70 -2.60
CA GLN A 103 -17.41 -9.20 -3.59
C GLN A 103 -17.42 -8.25 -4.78
N LEU A 104 -16.39 -8.35 -5.62
CA LEU A 104 -16.34 -7.58 -6.85
C LEU A 104 -17.30 -8.13 -7.89
N ASP A 105 -18.04 -7.25 -8.55
CA ASP A 105 -18.82 -7.63 -9.73
C ASP A 105 -17.92 -7.95 -10.93
N ALA A 106 -18.50 -8.40 -12.04
CA ALA A 106 -17.74 -8.77 -13.24
C ALA A 106 -16.95 -7.60 -13.85
N SER A 107 -17.47 -6.37 -13.77
CA SER A 107 -16.82 -5.15 -14.27
C SER A 107 -15.65 -4.75 -13.38
N GLU A 108 -15.86 -4.72 -12.07
CA GLU A 108 -14.84 -4.45 -11.06
C GLU A 108 -13.72 -5.50 -11.12
N ARG A 109 -14.05 -6.80 -11.23
CA ARG A 109 -13.05 -7.86 -11.40
C ARG A 109 -12.20 -7.64 -12.65
N ARG A 110 -12.79 -7.24 -13.79
CA ARG A 110 -12.02 -6.93 -15.01
C ARG A 110 -11.09 -5.74 -14.79
N LYS A 111 -11.56 -4.67 -14.14
CA LYS A 111 -10.75 -3.48 -13.83
C LYS A 111 -9.55 -3.84 -12.94
N VAL A 112 -9.80 -4.55 -11.83
CA VAL A 112 -8.75 -4.98 -10.90
C VAL A 112 -7.77 -5.93 -11.59
N ARG A 113 -8.25 -6.93 -12.33
CA ARG A 113 -7.38 -7.85 -13.08
C ARG A 113 -6.45 -7.12 -14.05
N ARG A 114 -6.97 -6.13 -14.78
CA ARG A 114 -6.17 -5.31 -15.70
C ARG A 114 -5.10 -4.54 -14.95
N LEU A 115 -5.47 -3.89 -13.84
CA LEU A 115 -4.53 -3.15 -13.00
C LEU A 115 -3.40 -4.05 -12.49
N LEU A 116 -3.73 -5.23 -11.95
CA LEU A 116 -2.72 -6.17 -11.44
C LEU A 116 -1.77 -6.64 -12.55
N LYS A 117 -2.28 -6.89 -13.77
CA LYS A 117 -1.43 -7.20 -14.94
C LYS A 117 -0.51 -6.04 -15.32
N THR A 118 -1.02 -4.81 -15.37
CA THR A 118 -0.21 -3.61 -15.63
C THR A 118 0.91 -3.45 -14.60
N GLN A 119 0.62 -3.78 -13.34
CA GLN A 119 1.59 -3.76 -12.24
C GLN A 119 2.47 -5.01 -12.13
N LYS A 120 2.35 -5.95 -13.08
CA LYS A 120 3.10 -7.22 -13.14
C LYS A 120 2.94 -8.11 -11.89
N LEU A 121 1.74 -8.09 -11.30
CA LEU A 121 1.36 -8.90 -10.14
C LEU A 121 0.60 -10.18 -10.52
N LEU A 122 0.21 -10.32 -11.79
CA LEU A 122 -0.47 -11.46 -12.40
C LEU A 122 0.21 -11.87 -13.71
#